data_AF-S4YCR4-F1
#
_entry.id   AF-S4YCR4-F1
#
_cell.length_a   1.000
_cell.length_b   1.000
_cell.length_c   1.000
_cell.angle_alpha   90.00
_cell.angle_beta   90.00
_cell.angle_gamma   90.00
#
_symmetry.space_group_name_H-M   'P 1'
#
loop_
_entity.id
_entity.type
_entity.pdbx_description
1 polymer ?
#
loop_
_entity_poly.entity_id
_entity_poly.type
_entity_poly.pdbx_seq_one_letter_code
_entity_poly.pdbx_strand_id
1 'polypeptide(L)' 'MRENNRPGYPRSARVVEVDRGDPSLHIHRFEVRTDDIEPNTLLSEHSTEQEALDAKHRYEDQALED' A
#
# COMPACT_ATOMS: atom_id res chain seq x y z
N MET A 1 8.46 29.29 -12.46
CA MET A 1 7.61 28.89 -11.33
C MET A 1 7.05 27.53 -11.70
N ARG A 2 7.56 26.43 -11.12
CA ARG A 2 6.91 25.13 -11.30
C ARG A 2 5.81 25.09 -10.26
N GLU A 3 4.61 25.37 -10.73
CA GLU A 3 3.38 25.30 -9.96
C GLU A 3 3.28 23.89 -9.39
N ASN A 4 3.02 23.80 -8.08
CA ASN A 4 2.87 22.55 -7.32
C ASN A 4 1.91 21.60 -8.07
N ASN A 5 2.45 20.68 -8.86
CA ASN A 5 1.71 19.56 -9.45
C ASN A 5 1.58 18.43 -8.42
N ARG A 6 1.30 18.80 -7.17
CA ARG A 6 0.93 17.80 -6.17
C ARG A 6 -0.51 17.44 -6.49
N PRO A 7 -0.85 16.16 -6.73
CA PRO A 7 -2.25 15.77 -6.78
C PRO A 7 -2.94 16.32 -5.51
N GLY A 8 -4.16 16.85 -5.65
CA GLY A 8 -4.90 17.50 -4.56
C GLY A 8 -5.13 16.63 -3.32
N TYR A 9 -4.71 15.36 -3.37
CA TYR A 9 -4.71 14.40 -2.28
C TYR A 9 -3.32 13.76 -2.16
N PRO A 10 -2.69 13.80 -0.95
CA PRO A 10 -1.44 13.08 -0.71
C PRO A 10 -1.72 11.58 -0.78
N ARG A 11 -1.08 10.87 -1.71
CA ARG A 11 -1.25 9.42 -1.80
C ARG A 11 -0.72 8.77 -0.53
N SER A 12 -1.56 7.98 0.12
CA SER A 12 -1.20 7.30 1.38
C SER A 12 -1.52 5.82 1.27
N ALA A 13 -0.59 4.98 1.75
CA ALA A 13 -0.81 3.54 1.83
C ALA A 13 -0.50 3.00 3.23
N ARG A 14 -1.14 1.89 3.57
CA ARG A 14 -0.99 1.19 4.85
C ARG A 14 -0.78 -0.29 4.62
N VAL A 15 0.11 -0.88 5.41
CA VAL A 15 0.32 -2.33 5.43
C VAL A 15 -0.62 -2.92 6.47
N VAL A 16 -1.34 -3.98 6.10
CA VAL A 16 -2.27 -4.72 6.95
C VAL A 16 -1.82 -6.17 6.98
N GLU A 17 -1.53 -6.66 8.18
CA GLU A 17 -1.28 -8.08 8.43
C GLU A 17 -2.59 -8.85 8.37
N VAL A 18 -2.62 -9.91 7.57
CA VAL A 18 -3.78 -10.79 7.43
C VAL A 18 -3.34 -12.24 7.44
N ASP A 19 -4.10 -13.07 8.14
CA ASP A 19 -3.97 -14.52 8.03
C ASP A 19 -4.94 -15.00 6.96
N ARG A 20 -4.40 -15.65 5.93
CA ARG A 20 -5.18 -16.19 4.80
C ARG A 20 -5.13 -17.71 4.82
N GLY A 21 -6.16 -18.32 4.25
CA GLY A 21 -6.24 -19.77 4.08
C GLY A 21 -6.86 -20.51 5.27
N ASP A 22 -6.64 -21.81 5.30
CA ASP A 22 -7.15 -22.71 6.34
C ASP A 22 -6.50 -22.33 7.68
N PRO A 23 -7.25 -22.28 8.80
CA PRO A 23 -6.68 -21.97 10.12
C PRO A 23 -5.56 -22.94 10.53
N SER A 24 -5.52 -24.13 9.89
CA SER A 24 -4.50 -25.15 10.05
C SER A 24 -3.16 -24.80 9.42
N LEU A 25 -3.14 -23.92 8.40
CA LEU A 25 -1.95 -23.58 7.61
C LEU A 25 -1.27 -22.27 8.02
N HIS A 26 -1.95 -21.39 8.76
CA HIS A 26 -1.44 -20.10 9.20
C HIS A 26 -0.64 -19.34 8.13
N ILE A 27 -1.25 -19.09 6.96
CA ILE A 27 -0.56 -18.33 5.91
C ILE A 27 -0.63 -16.85 6.24
N HIS A 28 0.44 -16.37 6.85
CA HIS A 28 0.60 -14.95 7.16
C HIS A 28 0.92 -14.15 5.89
N ARG A 29 0.17 -13.07 5.65
CA ARG A 29 0.29 -12.21 4.48
C ARG A 29 0.23 -10.74 4.90
N PHE A 30 0.86 -9.90 4.09
CA PHE A 30 0.90 -8.46 4.28
C PHE A 30 0.25 -7.80 3.07
N GLU A 31 -0.88 -7.15 3.29
CA GLU A 31 -1.61 -6.43 2.26
C GLU A 31 -1.28 -4.94 2.31
N VAL A 32 -0.89 -4.35 1.19
CA VAL A 32 -0.77 -2.90 1.03
C VAL A 32 -2.11 -2.38 0.56
N ARG A 33 -2.72 -1.48 1.33
CA ARG A 33 -4.01 -0.87 1.03
C ARG A 33 -3.92 0.66 0.99
N THR A 34 -4.78 1.30 0.22
CA THR A 34 -4.90 2.75 0.11
C THR A 34 -6.35 3.20 0.26
N ASP A 35 -6.52 4.46 0.63
CA ASP A 35 -7.81 5.15 0.75
C ASP A 35 -7.92 6.33 -0.24
N ASP A 36 -6.99 6.44 -1.20
CA ASP A 36 -6.87 7.63 -2.08
C ASP A 36 -8.00 7.79 -3.09
N ILE A 37 -8.55 6.67 -3.58
CA ILE A 37 -9.67 6.66 -4.54
C ILE A 37 -10.90 6.07 -3.85
N GLU A 38 -10.75 4.91 -3.25
CA GLU A 38 -11.78 4.22 -2.47
C GLU A 38 -11.19 3.69 -1.16
N PRO A 39 -11.96 3.64 -0.07
CA PRO A 39 -11.47 3.17 1.21
C PRO A 39 -11.11 1.69 1.17
N ASN A 40 -10.01 1.31 1.81
CA ASN A 40 -9.48 -0.05 1.88
C ASN A 40 -9.19 -0.70 0.50
N THR A 41 -8.87 0.10 -0.51
CA THR A 41 -8.45 -0.42 -1.82
C THR A 41 -7.20 -1.25 -1.66
N LEU A 42 -7.22 -2.51 -2.11
CA LEU A 42 -6.04 -3.37 -2.13
C LEU A 42 -5.13 -2.98 -3.30
N LEU A 43 -3.91 -2.55 -2.98
CA LEU A 43 -2.86 -2.28 -3.97
C LEU A 43 -2.09 -3.53 -4.33
N SER A 44 -1.62 -4.26 -3.33
CA SER A 44 -0.73 -5.41 -3.52
C SER A 44 -0.69 -6.30 -2.28
N GLU A 45 -0.36 -7.58 -2.45
CA GLU A 45 -0.21 -8.56 -1.37
C GLU A 45 1.21 -9.15 -1.38
N HIS A 46 1.77 -9.33 -0.19
CA HIS A 46 3.15 -9.81 -0.02
C HIS A 46 3.21 -10.91 1.05
N SER A 47 4.24 -11.75 0.94
CA SER A 47 4.49 -12.82 1.93
C SER A 47 5.28 -12.29 3.12
N THR A 48 5.98 -11.16 2.95
CA THR A 48 6.84 -10.56 3.98
C THR A 48 6.50 -9.09 4.19
N GLU A 49 6.70 -8.62 5.43
CA GLU A 49 6.46 -7.22 5.80
C GLU A 49 7.33 -6.26 4.98
N GLN A 50 8.61 -6.62 4.77
CA GLN A 50 9.57 -5.78 4.08
C GLN A 50 9.19 -5.52 2.63
N GLU A 51 8.66 -6.52 1.91
CA GLU A 51 8.13 -6.34 0.56
C GLU A 51 6.89 -5.43 0.54
N ALA A 52 6.02 -5.54 1.55
CA ALA A 52 4.84 -4.67 1.67
C ALA A 52 5.23 -3.22 1.99
N LEU A 53 6.25 -3.01 2.84
CA LEU A 53 6.80 -1.69 3.15
C LEU A 53 7.48 -1.06 1.93
N ASP A 54 8.22 -1.83 1.15
CA ASP A 54 8.80 -1.38 -0.11
C ASP A 54 7.70 -0.95 -1.10
N ALA A 55 6.68 -1.78 -1.29
CA ALA A 55 5.55 -1.47 -2.15
C ALA A 55 4.77 -0.23 -1.69
N LYS A 56 4.56 -0.08 -0.37
CA LYS A 56 4.02 1.15 0.22
C LYS A 56 4.88 2.35 -0.14
N HIS A 57 6.19 2.29 0.11
CA HIS A 57 7.09 3.40 -0.15
C HIS A 57 7.10 3.79 -1.63
N ARG A 58 7.15 2.82 -2.55
CA ARG A 58 7.06 3.10 -3.99
C ARG A 58 5.75 3.76 -4.39
N TYR A 59 4.63 3.35 -3.79
CA TYR A 59 3.33 3.96 -4.07
C TYR A 59 3.24 5.41 -3.57
N GLU A 60 3.79 5.69 -2.40
CA GLU A 60 3.85 7.04 -1.82
C GLU A 60 4.89 7.93 -2.52
N ASP A 61 6.01 7.36 -2.99
CA ASP A 61 7.09 8.06 -3.70
C ASP A 61 6.75 8.37 -5.16
N GLN A 62 6.09 7.45 -5.87
CA GLN A 62 5.56 7.72 -7.21
C GLN A 62 4.47 8.82 -7.18
N ALA A 63 3.91 9.14 -6.01
CA ALA A 63 3.03 10.28 -5.84
C ALA A 63 3.77 11.63 -5.76
N LEU A 64 5.07 11.60 -5.47
CA LEU A 64 5.94 12.77 -5.33
C LEU A 64 6.60 13.17 -6.67
N GLU A 65 6.74 12.24 -7.62
CA GLU A 65 7.17 12.54 -9.00
C GLU A 65 5.97 12.91 -9.90
N ASP A 66 5.62 14.21 -9.94
CA ASP A 66 4.93 14.85 -11.09
C ASP A 66 5.31 16.35 -11.20
#